data_AF-A0A383AU65-F1
#
_entry.id   AF-A0A383AU65-F1
#
_cell.length_a   1.000
_cell.length_b   1.000
_cell.length_c   1.000
_cell.angle_alpha   90.00
_cell.angle_beta   90.00
_cell.angle_gamma   90.00
#
_symmetry.space_group_name_H-M   'P 1'
#
loop_
_entity.id
_entity.type
_entity.pdbx_description
1 polymer ?
#
loop_
_entity_poly.entity_id
_entity_poly.type
_entity_poly.pdbx_seq_one_letter_code
_entity_poly.pdbx_strand_id
1 'polypeptide(L)'
;MVNTGTDIFLPLPWEAGESHFRGAVDYMLTASMGVLNIAADLREKWLFDIFRMGRDAIEAGEKGGPYAYVVPNDQWDLYETGKFLSVLRKGGIEVHRSKRAFKADGKNYDKGTHVIFAGQAFRPHLMDMMEPQNYPELKDANGAPKVPYDLAGWTLTLQMGVSVDRIEKPFKVKTQLVELLEVPMPSGTVSKGKRRYVLSQKSNAALIAVNELLGDGVDVYRKSDGDFFIENGDIDKLNDLSKAYN
;
A
#
# COMPACT_ATOMS: atom_id res chain seq x y z
N MET A 1 35.94 -16.68 -15.09
CA MET A 1 34.85 -15.96 -15.79
C MET A 1 34.18 -15.06 -14.76
N VAL A 2 34.20 -13.75 -15.00
CA VAL A 2 33.63 -12.76 -14.10
C VAL A 2 32.15 -12.63 -14.47
N ASN A 3 31.26 -12.88 -13.50
CA ASN A 3 29.82 -12.82 -13.68
C ASN A 3 29.38 -11.35 -13.71
N THR A 4 28.81 -10.90 -14.83
CA THR A 4 28.34 -9.51 -15.05
C THR A 4 26.82 -9.35 -14.98
N GLY A 5 26.09 -10.35 -14.47
CA GLY A 5 24.66 -10.25 -14.17
C GLY A 5 23.73 -10.12 -15.39
N THR A 6 24.21 -10.44 -16.60
CA THR A 6 23.44 -10.31 -17.86
C THR A 6 22.99 -11.67 -18.44
N ASP A 7 23.43 -12.78 -17.85
CA ASP A 7 23.08 -14.10 -18.33
C ASP A 7 21.83 -14.62 -17.61
N ILE A 8 20.74 -14.74 -18.37
CA ILE A 8 19.61 -15.58 -17.97
C ILE A 8 20.15 -17.01 -17.96
N PHE A 9 20.43 -17.54 -16.77
CA PHE A 9 20.78 -18.94 -16.60
C PHE A 9 19.59 -19.80 -17.05
N LEU A 10 19.60 -20.22 -18.31
CA LEU A 10 18.92 -21.42 -18.77
C LEU A 10 19.93 -22.55 -18.52
N PRO A 11 19.90 -23.21 -17.34
CA PRO A 11 20.87 -24.27 -17.03
C PRO A 11 20.82 -25.41 -18.05
N LEU A 12 19.73 -25.51 -18.80
CA LEU A 12 19.57 -26.39 -19.96
C LEU A 12 19.31 -25.51 -21.19
N PRO A 13 20.32 -25.23 -22.04
CA PRO A 13 20.09 -24.52 -23.28
C PRO A 13 19.19 -25.37 -24.18
N TRP A 14 18.29 -24.71 -24.92
CA TRP A 14 17.51 -25.40 -25.94
C TRP A 14 18.45 -26.00 -27.00
N GLU A 15 18.36 -27.31 -27.23
CA GLU A 15 19.30 -28.08 -28.05
C GLU A 15 19.17 -27.85 -29.58
N ALA A 16 18.49 -26.78 -29.99
CA ALA A 16 18.06 -26.49 -31.36
C ALA A 16 16.98 -27.44 -31.91
N GLY A 17 16.30 -27.03 -32.99
CA GLY A 17 15.18 -27.76 -33.60
C GLY A 17 14.15 -26.84 -34.25
N GLU A 18 13.05 -27.41 -34.76
CA GLU A 18 11.92 -26.61 -35.25
C GLU A 18 11.10 -26.09 -34.07
N SER A 19 10.88 -24.77 -34.03
CA SER A 19 10.09 -24.14 -32.96
C SER A 19 8.60 -24.21 -33.30
N HIS A 20 7.83 -24.86 -32.44
CA HIS A 20 6.38 -24.92 -32.53
C HIS A 20 5.74 -24.32 -31.28
N PHE A 21 4.58 -23.67 -31.45
CA PHE A 21 3.82 -23.10 -30.32
C PHE A 21 3.53 -24.13 -29.21
N ARG A 22 3.25 -25.38 -29.61
CA ARG A 22 3.06 -26.51 -28.69
C ARG A 22 4.26 -26.71 -27.75
N GLY A 23 5.50 -26.56 -28.23
CA GLY A 23 6.69 -26.76 -27.41
C GLY A 23 6.77 -25.76 -26.24
N ALA A 24 6.40 -24.49 -26.47
CA ALA A 24 6.34 -23.49 -25.40
C ALA A 24 5.25 -23.83 -24.37
N VAL A 25 4.08 -24.31 -24.83
CA VAL A 25 2.99 -24.74 -23.96
C VAL A 25 3.40 -25.96 -23.12
N ASP A 26 4.00 -26.98 -23.74
CA ASP A 26 4.44 -28.19 -23.06
C ASP A 26 5.54 -27.89 -22.03
N TYR A 27 6.45 -26.96 -22.34
CA TYR A 27 7.46 -26.48 -21.41
C TYR A 27 6.83 -25.82 -20.18
N MET A 28 5.87 -24.91 -20.38
CA MET A 28 5.15 -24.27 -19.28
C MET A 28 4.38 -25.28 -18.43
N LEU A 29 3.67 -26.22 -19.06
CA LEU A 29 2.93 -27.27 -18.35
C LEU A 29 3.88 -28.15 -17.52
N THR A 30 5.00 -28.56 -18.09
CA THR A 30 6.01 -29.37 -17.40
C THR A 30 6.57 -28.61 -16.20
N ALA A 31 6.93 -27.33 -16.37
CA ALA A 31 7.42 -26.49 -15.28
C ALA A 31 6.36 -26.33 -14.17
N SER A 32 5.09 -26.07 -14.54
CA SER A 32 3.99 -25.97 -13.58
C SER A 32 3.79 -27.28 -12.80
N MET A 33 3.80 -28.43 -13.48
CA MET A 33 3.70 -29.73 -12.82
C MET A 33 4.91 -30.01 -11.91
N GLY A 34 6.11 -29.61 -12.31
CA GLY A 34 7.30 -29.69 -11.49
C GLY A 34 7.19 -28.90 -10.18
N VAL A 35 6.66 -27.67 -10.24
CA VAL A 35 6.39 -26.85 -9.04
C VAL A 35 5.38 -27.56 -8.12
N LEU A 36 4.30 -28.11 -8.68
CA LEU A 36 3.28 -28.82 -7.88
C LEU A 36 3.83 -30.07 -7.21
N ASN A 37 4.67 -30.84 -7.90
CA ASN A 37 5.32 -32.03 -7.32
C ASN A 37 6.21 -31.66 -6.12
N ILE A 38 7.07 -30.65 -6.28
CA ILE A 38 7.95 -30.18 -5.18
C ILE A 38 7.11 -29.65 -4.01
N ALA A 39 6.02 -28.93 -4.28
CA ALA A 39 5.12 -28.45 -3.23
C ALA A 39 4.46 -29.60 -2.45
N ALA A 40 4.03 -30.64 -3.14
CA ALA A 40 3.42 -31.83 -2.54
C ALA A 40 4.42 -32.65 -1.70
N ASP A 41 5.61 -32.88 -2.26
CA ASP A 41 6.66 -33.69 -1.63
C ASP A 41 7.25 -33.00 -0.39
N LEU A 42 7.40 -31.67 -0.43
CA LEU A 42 8.03 -30.89 0.65
C LEU A 42 7.02 -30.11 1.50
N ARG A 43 5.73 -30.46 1.48
CA ARG A 43 4.66 -29.72 2.17
C ARG A 43 4.98 -29.39 3.64
N GLU A 44 5.53 -30.34 4.39
CA GLU A 44 5.83 -30.18 5.82
C GLU A 44 6.98 -29.20 6.03
N LYS A 45 7.99 -29.27 5.17
CA LYS A 45 9.11 -28.33 5.16
C LYS A 45 8.63 -26.92 4.85
N TRP A 46 7.78 -26.74 3.84
CA TRP A 46 7.24 -25.41 3.49
C TRP A 46 6.43 -24.80 4.62
N LEU A 47 5.52 -25.58 5.22
CA LEU A 47 4.71 -25.11 6.35
C LEU A 47 5.58 -24.75 7.56
N PHE A 48 6.58 -25.56 7.86
CA PHE A 48 7.51 -25.28 8.96
C PHE A 48 8.39 -24.06 8.69
N ASP A 49 8.88 -23.89 7.47
CA ASP A 49 9.68 -22.73 7.08
C ASP A 49 8.84 -21.44 7.14
N ILE A 50 7.56 -21.46 6.73
CA ILE A 50 6.62 -20.32 6.90
C ILE A 50 6.47 -19.97 8.38
N PHE A 51 6.23 -20.96 9.24
CA PHE A 51 6.14 -20.75 10.68
C PHE A 51 7.44 -20.13 11.24
N ARG A 52 8.60 -20.68 10.87
CA ARG A 52 9.90 -20.20 11.32
C ARG A 52 10.12 -18.75 10.89
N MET A 53 9.85 -18.43 9.64
CA MET A 53 9.95 -17.06 9.12
C MET A 53 9.08 -16.08 9.92
N GLY A 54 7.81 -16.44 10.19
CA GLY A 54 6.90 -15.60 10.95
C GLY A 54 7.35 -15.39 12.40
N ARG A 55 7.76 -16.47 13.08
CA ARG A 55 8.31 -16.41 14.44
C ARG A 55 9.55 -15.51 14.51
N ASP A 56 10.49 -15.72 13.60
CA ASP A 56 11.76 -14.97 13.59
C ASP A 56 11.51 -13.48 13.27
N ALA A 57 10.52 -13.18 12.42
CA ALA A 57 10.09 -11.81 12.11
C ALA A 57 9.47 -11.11 13.34
N ILE A 58 8.63 -11.81 14.12
CA ILE A 58 8.06 -11.29 15.37
C ILE A 58 9.19 -11.00 16.37
N GLU A 59 10.07 -11.97 16.60
CA GLU A 59 11.21 -11.83 17.52
C GLU A 59 12.13 -10.66 17.13
N ALA A 60 12.39 -10.49 15.83
CA ALA A 60 13.16 -9.36 15.31
C ALA A 60 12.45 -8.00 15.55
N GLY A 61 11.12 -7.95 15.47
CA GLY A 61 10.34 -6.75 15.79
C GLY A 61 10.24 -6.44 17.28
N GLU A 62 10.28 -7.45 18.15
CA GLU A 62 10.30 -7.26 19.60
C GLU A 62 11.67 -6.81 20.12
N LYS A 63 12.76 -7.29 19.51
CA LYS A 63 14.14 -6.96 19.88
C LYS A 63 14.67 -5.70 19.19
N GLY A 64 14.24 -5.46 17.95
CA GLY A 64 14.73 -4.38 17.10
C GLY A 64 13.79 -3.17 17.03
N GLY A 65 14.27 -2.09 16.40
CA GLY A 65 13.45 -0.93 16.04
C GLY A 65 12.99 -0.97 14.57
N PRO A 66 11.94 -0.23 14.19
CA PRO A 66 11.07 0.55 15.08
C PRO A 66 10.11 -0.38 15.84
N TYR A 67 9.51 0.11 16.94
CA TYR A 67 8.48 -0.60 17.70
C TYR A 67 7.14 -0.62 16.96
N ALA A 68 6.77 0.50 16.34
CA ALA A 68 5.52 0.62 15.57
C ALA A 68 5.60 1.75 14.53
N TYR A 69 4.68 1.71 13.58
CA TYR A 69 4.32 2.83 12.73
C TYR A 69 2.93 3.32 13.13
N VAL A 70 2.78 4.63 13.29
CA VAL A 70 1.50 5.24 13.69
C VAL A 70 1.00 6.10 12.55
N VAL A 71 -0.26 5.91 12.17
CA VAL A 71 -0.94 6.73 11.17
C VAL A 71 -1.84 7.72 11.92
N PRO A 72 -1.45 9.00 12.04
CA PRO A 72 -2.25 10.01 12.72
C PRO A 72 -3.64 10.16 12.11
N ASN A 73 -4.60 10.63 12.90
CA ASN A 73 -5.98 10.86 12.44
C ASN A 73 -6.13 12.12 11.57
N ASP A 74 -5.21 13.08 11.71
CA ASP A 74 -5.19 14.37 11.02
C ASP A 74 -4.52 14.29 9.64
N GLN A 75 -4.90 13.28 8.85
CA GLN A 75 -4.47 13.15 7.46
C GLN A 75 -5.18 14.18 6.59
N TRP A 76 -4.45 14.72 5.61
CA TRP A 76 -5.02 15.66 4.65
C TRP A 76 -6.02 14.97 3.69
N ASP A 77 -5.85 13.67 3.42
CA ASP A 77 -6.76 12.83 2.64
C ASP A 77 -7.12 11.54 3.40
N LEU A 78 -8.31 11.53 4.00
CA LEU A 78 -8.82 10.36 4.72
C LEU A 78 -9.23 9.22 3.80
N TYR A 79 -9.64 9.50 2.55
CA TYR A 79 -10.01 8.46 1.59
C TYR A 79 -8.77 7.64 1.20
N GLU A 80 -7.68 8.32 0.82
CA GLU A 80 -6.42 7.66 0.50
C GLU A 80 -5.81 6.96 1.72
N THR A 81 -5.99 7.52 2.92
CA THR A 81 -5.59 6.84 4.16
C THR A 81 -6.31 5.50 4.32
N GLY A 82 -7.62 5.43 4.04
CA GLY A 82 -8.39 4.19 4.07
C GLY A 82 -7.88 3.17 3.05
N LYS A 83 -7.58 3.62 1.83
CA LYS A 83 -6.98 2.77 0.79
C LYS A 83 -5.60 2.27 1.18
N PHE A 84 -4.74 3.12 1.74
CA PHE A 84 -3.43 2.75 2.26
C PHE A 84 -3.54 1.65 3.31
N LEU A 85 -4.36 1.85 4.33
CA LEU A 85 -4.58 0.85 5.38
C LEU A 85 -5.16 -0.46 4.79
N SER A 86 -6.04 -0.37 3.81
CA SER A 86 -6.61 -1.53 3.10
C SER A 86 -5.55 -2.31 2.33
N VAL A 87 -4.63 -1.64 1.64
CA VAL A 87 -3.52 -2.29 0.92
C VAL A 87 -2.64 -3.06 1.91
N LEU A 88 -2.32 -2.47 3.07
CA LEU A 88 -1.57 -3.15 4.12
C LEU A 88 -2.30 -4.40 4.63
N ARG A 89 -3.60 -4.28 4.94
CA ARG A 89 -4.42 -5.43 5.39
C ARG A 89 -4.49 -6.53 4.34
N LYS A 90 -4.69 -6.18 3.07
CA LYS A 90 -4.68 -7.12 1.94
C LYS A 90 -3.32 -7.79 1.75
N GLY A 91 -2.23 -7.09 2.07
CA GLY A 91 -0.86 -7.62 2.12
C GLY A 91 -0.51 -8.46 3.35
N GLY A 92 -1.48 -8.70 4.26
CA GLY A 92 -1.28 -9.50 5.47
C GLY A 92 -0.72 -8.73 6.68
N ILE A 93 -0.49 -7.42 6.54
CA ILE A 93 0.03 -6.58 7.63
C ILE A 93 -1.09 -6.30 8.64
N GLU A 94 -0.84 -6.59 9.91
CA GLU A 94 -1.73 -6.31 11.03
C GLU A 94 -1.77 -4.82 11.35
N VAL A 95 -2.97 -4.24 11.29
CA VAL A 95 -3.25 -2.86 11.65
C VAL A 95 -4.17 -2.87 12.87
N HIS A 96 -3.81 -2.11 13.89
CA HIS A 96 -4.61 -1.93 15.09
C HIS A 96 -5.20 -0.52 15.15
N ARG A 97 -6.35 -0.37 15.81
CA ARG A 97 -6.96 0.92 16.10
C ARG A 97 -6.99 1.20 17.59
N SER A 98 -6.49 2.36 18.02
CA SER A 98 -6.42 2.73 19.43
C SER A 98 -7.83 2.91 20.04
N LYS A 99 -8.05 2.35 21.23
CA LYS A 99 -9.30 2.51 21.98
C LYS A 99 -9.30 3.74 22.89
N ARG A 100 -8.13 4.33 23.12
CA ARG A 100 -7.89 5.52 23.94
C ARG A 100 -6.76 6.35 23.32
N ALA A 101 -6.70 7.62 23.70
CA ALA A 101 -5.53 8.45 23.41
C ALA A 101 -4.29 7.85 24.11
N PHE A 102 -3.11 8.05 23.52
CA PHE A 102 -1.84 7.55 24.04
C PHE A 102 -0.70 8.48 23.65
N LYS A 103 0.47 8.27 24.25
CA LYS A 103 1.70 8.99 23.95
C LYS A 103 2.77 8.02 23.48
N ALA A 104 3.44 8.35 22.39
CA ALA A 104 4.55 7.58 21.84
C ALA A 104 5.62 8.55 21.31
N ASP A 105 6.88 8.29 21.63
CA ASP A 105 8.04 9.14 21.27
C ASP A 105 7.85 10.64 21.50
N GLY A 106 7.16 11.01 22.58
CA GLY A 106 6.94 12.41 22.94
C GLY A 106 5.70 13.06 22.31
N LYS A 107 5.09 12.44 21.29
CA LYS A 107 3.88 12.91 20.60
C LYS A 107 2.61 12.28 21.17
N ASN A 108 1.54 13.07 21.26
CA ASN A 108 0.22 12.59 21.68
C ASN A 108 -0.59 12.18 20.46
N TYR A 109 -1.33 11.08 20.61
CA TYR A 109 -2.21 10.53 19.59
C TYR A 109 -3.61 10.32 20.16
N ASP A 110 -4.62 10.72 19.41
CA ASP A 110 -6.00 10.62 19.85
C ASP A 110 -6.54 9.19 19.79
N LYS A 111 -7.70 8.99 20.44
CA LYS A 111 -8.48 7.76 20.30
C LYS A 111 -8.82 7.53 18.82
N GLY A 112 -8.73 6.28 18.37
CA GLY A 112 -9.07 5.90 17.01
C GLY A 112 -7.90 5.96 16.03
N THR A 113 -6.72 6.41 16.47
CA THR A 113 -5.46 6.40 15.71
C THR A 113 -5.08 4.97 15.33
N HIS A 114 -4.60 4.78 14.09
CA HIS A 114 -4.13 3.48 13.64
C HIS A 114 -2.66 3.26 14.02
N VAL A 115 -2.36 2.07 14.53
CA VAL A 115 -1.06 1.64 15.01
C VAL A 115 -0.71 0.31 14.35
N ILE A 116 0.44 0.25 13.72
CA ILE A 116 0.95 -0.91 13.00
C ILE A 116 2.21 -1.36 13.74
N PHE A 117 2.07 -2.34 14.63
CA PHE A 117 3.22 -2.82 15.41
C PHE A 117 4.21 -3.54 14.51
N ALA A 118 5.51 -3.32 14.71
CA ALA A 118 6.54 -3.97 13.90
C ALA A 118 6.77 -5.44 14.31
N GLY A 119 6.41 -5.81 15.54
CA GLY A 119 6.45 -7.20 16.02
C GLY A 119 5.30 -8.04 15.46
N GLN A 120 5.36 -8.40 14.17
CA GLN A 120 4.36 -9.24 13.50
C GLN A 120 5.02 -10.13 12.42
N ALA A 121 4.32 -11.19 12.00
CA ALA A 121 4.88 -12.16 11.06
C ALA A 121 5.29 -11.54 9.71
N PHE A 122 4.56 -10.52 9.26
CA PHE A 122 4.82 -9.80 8.01
C PHE A 122 5.76 -8.59 8.18
N ARG A 123 6.55 -8.55 9.27
CA ARG A 123 7.48 -7.43 9.55
C ARG A 123 8.35 -7.04 8.35
N PRO A 124 9.03 -7.96 7.63
CA PRO A 124 9.88 -7.55 6.50
C PRO A 124 9.09 -6.78 5.44
N HIS A 125 7.90 -7.26 5.09
CA HIS A 125 7.01 -6.59 4.15
C HIS A 125 6.57 -5.22 4.67
N LEU A 126 6.22 -5.10 5.95
CA LEU A 126 5.91 -3.82 6.57
C LEU A 126 7.07 -2.82 6.45
N MET A 127 8.30 -3.22 6.75
CA MET A 127 9.46 -2.33 6.63
C MET A 127 9.65 -1.84 5.20
N ASP A 128 9.53 -2.72 4.21
CA ASP A 128 9.68 -2.38 2.80
C ASP A 128 8.65 -1.31 2.36
N MET A 129 7.45 -1.36 2.91
CA MET A 129 6.38 -0.40 2.60
C MET A 129 6.52 0.93 3.34
N MET A 130 7.19 0.97 4.49
CA MET A 130 7.27 2.17 5.35
C MET A 130 8.57 2.95 5.21
N GLU A 131 9.69 2.27 4.96
CA GLU A 131 11.01 2.89 4.98
C GLU A 131 11.44 3.39 3.59
N PRO A 132 12.02 4.59 3.47
CA PRO A 132 12.63 5.07 2.23
C PRO A 132 13.76 4.17 1.74
N GLN A 133 13.71 3.75 0.48
CA GLN A 133 14.84 3.07 -0.16
C GLN A 133 15.90 4.07 -0.61
N ASN A 134 17.17 3.68 -0.49
CA ASN A 134 18.30 4.50 -0.93
C ASN A 134 18.84 3.94 -2.24
N TYR A 135 18.44 4.54 -3.36
CA TYR A 135 18.88 4.11 -4.69
C TYR A 135 20.34 4.51 -4.92
N PRO A 136 21.21 3.60 -5.43
CA PRO A 136 22.62 3.92 -5.64
C PRO A 136 22.80 5.03 -6.68
N GLU A 137 23.76 5.93 -6.44
CA GLU A 137 24.14 6.96 -7.42
C GLU A 137 24.90 6.30 -8.59
N LEU A 138 24.16 5.91 -9.62
CA LEU A 138 24.73 5.38 -10.86
C LEU A 138 25.08 6.54 -11.79
N LYS A 139 26.26 6.46 -12.42
CA LYS A 139 26.72 7.45 -13.41
C LYS A 139 26.90 6.82 -14.79
N ASP A 140 26.70 7.61 -15.83
CA ASP A 140 27.04 7.23 -17.19
C ASP A 140 28.53 7.46 -17.51
N ALA A 141 28.94 7.19 -18.74
CA ALA A 141 30.32 7.35 -19.18
C ALA A 141 30.82 8.81 -19.10
N ASN A 142 29.91 9.79 -19.06
CA ASN A 142 30.21 11.22 -18.95
C ASN A 142 30.13 11.73 -17.51
N GLY A 143 29.84 10.86 -16.54
CA GLY A 143 29.69 11.22 -15.12
C GLY A 143 28.31 11.77 -14.75
N ALA A 144 27.33 11.75 -15.66
CA ALA A 144 25.98 12.22 -15.37
C ALA A 144 25.18 11.16 -14.61
N PRO A 145 24.31 11.55 -13.65
CA PRO A 145 23.43 10.60 -12.96
C PRO A 145 22.54 9.85 -13.95
N LYS A 146 22.55 8.52 -13.87
CA LYS A 146 21.61 7.67 -14.59
C LYS A 146 20.28 7.68 -13.87
N VAL A 147 19.24 8.13 -14.56
CA VAL A 147 17.87 7.96 -14.09
C VAL A 147 17.55 6.47 -13.97
N PRO A 148 16.82 6.04 -12.92
CA PRO A 148 16.29 4.69 -12.85
C PRO A 148 15.50 4.36 -14.12
N TYR A 149 15.64 3.13 -14.60
CA TYR A 149 14.92 2.66 -15.80
C TYR A 149 13.41 2.57 -15.56
N ASP A 150 13.02 2.24 -14.32
CA ASP A 150 11.63 2.08 -13.89
C ASP A 150 11.44 2.81 -12.53
N LEU A 151 11.03 2.12 -11.47
CA LEU A 151 10.78 2.73 -10.17
C LEU A 151 12.07 2.97 -9.37
N ALA A 152 12.17 4.16 -8.76
CA ALA A 152 13.25 4.52 -7.85
C ALA A 152 13.07 3.97 -6.41
N GLY A 153 11.87 3.49 -6.08
CA GLY A 153 11.50 2.97 -4.77
C GLY A 153 10.03 2.55 -4.68
N TRP A 154 9.69 1.87 -3.60
CA TRP A 154 8.37 1.30 -3.31
C TRP A 154 7.84 1.67 -1.92
N THR A 155 8.36 2.75 -1.32
CA THR A 155 7.85 3.30 -0.07
C THR A 155 6.41 3.80 -0.24
N LEU A 156 5.46 2.99 0.23
CA LEU A 156 4.03 3.16 -0.02
C LEU A 156 3.50 4.46 0.59
N THR A 157 4.03 4.88 1.75
CA THR A 157 3.64 6.14 2.41
C THR A 157 3.89 7.35 1.51
N LEU A 158 5.01 7.38 0.80
CA LEU A 158 5.36 8.44 -0.16
C LEU A 158 4.51 8.37 -1.43
N GLN A 159 4.25 7.16 -1.93
CA GLN A 159 3.44 6.96 -3.14
C GLN A 159 1.98 7.39 -2.93
N MET A 160 1.43 7.16 -1.73
CA MET A 160 0.04 7.47 -1.40
C MET A 160 -0.12 8.81 -0.67
N GLY A 161 0.97 9.51 -0.37
CA GLY A 161 0.92 10.78 0.36
C GLY A 161 0.38 10.66 1.79
N VAL A 162 0.51 9.49 2.43
CA VAL A 162 0.02 9.25 3.79
C VAL A 162 1.13 9.51 4.80
N SER A 163 0.87 10.37 5.78
CA SER A 163 1.83 10.67 6.84
C SER A 163 1.87 9.55 7.86
N VAL A 164 3.06 9.04 8.15
CA VAL A 164 3.27 7.94 9.11
C VAL A 164 4.43 8.29 10.03
N ASP A 165 4.19 8.19 11.34
CA ASP A 165 5.19 8.39 12.36
C ASP A 165 5.88 7.05 12.68
N ARG A 166 7.19 6.98 12.49
CA ARG A 166 8.04 5.85 12.90
C ARG A 166 8.33 5.97 14.41
N ILE A 167 7.90 4.99 15.20
CA ILE A 167 8.03 4.98 16.66
C ILE A 167 9.12 4.00 17.08
N GLU A 168 10.18 4.48 17.71
CA GLU A 168 11.28 3.67 18.20
C GLU A 168 10.97 3.02 19.54
N LYS A 169 10.40 3.77 20.49
CA LYS A 169 10.30 3.30 21.87
C LYS A 169 9.00 2.55 22.11
N PRO A 170 9.04 1.47 22.91
CA PRO A 170 7.83 0.79 23.35
C PRO A 170 6.86 1.74 24.08
N PHE A 171 5.56 1.58 23.81
CA PHE A 171 4.49 2.29 24.49
C PHE A 171 3.32 1.35 24.80
N LYS A 172 2.46 1.76 25.73
CA LYS A 172 1.27 0.98 26.12
C LYS A 172 0.01 1.69 25.67
N VAL A 173 -0.80 1.02 24.87
CA VAL A 173 -2.13 1.49 24.47
C VAL A 173 -3.06 0.30 24.31
N LYS A 174 -4.31 0.45 24.75
CA LYS A 174 -5.35 -0.54 24.45
C LYS A 174 -5.78 -0.37 23.00
N THR A 175 -5.66 -1.40 22.19
CA THR A 175 -6.05 -1.39 20.78
C THR A 175 -7.08 -2.48 20.46
N GLN A 176 -7.58 -2.47 19.22
CA GLN A 176 -8.32 -3.57 18.62
C GLN A 176 -7.75 -3.81 17.21
N LEU A 177 -7.63 -5.08 16.80
CA LEU A 177 -7.25 -5.45 15.43
C LEU A 177 -8.31 -4.98 14.42
N VAL A 178 -7.88 -4.43 13.29
CA VAL A 178 -8.76 -4.09 12.17
C VAL A 178 -8.95 -5.35 11.32
N GLU A 179 -10.06 -6.05 11.53
CA GLU A 179 -10.36 -7.33 10.83
C GLU A 179 -10.68 -7.15 9.34
N LEU A 180 -11.23 -5.99 8.97
CA LEU A 180 -11.64 -5.73 7.60
C LEU A 180 -10.41 -5.55 6.68
N LEU A 181 -10.49 -6.15 5.49
CA LEU A 181 -9.52 -5.93 4.42
C LEU A 181 -9.69 -4.57 3.74
N GLU A 182 -10.91 -4.01 3.83
CA GLU A 182 -11.21 -2.65 3.40
C GLU A 182 -11.46 -1.83 4.65
N VAL A 183 -10.54 -0.92 4.94
CA VAL A 183 -10.50 -0.17 6.20
C VAL A 183 -11.31 1.11 6.01
N PRO A 184 -12.50 1.21 6.64
CA PRO A 184 -13.34 2.37 6.48
C PRO A 184 -12.76 3.55 7.27
N MET A 185 -12.75 4.71 6.63
CA MET A 185 -12.40 5.99 7.21
C MET A 185 -13.67 6.83 7.42
N PRO A 186 -13.62 7.92 8.21
CA PRO A 186 -14.77 8.80 8.34
C PRO A 186 -15.23 9.31 6.97
N SER A 187 -16.54 9.20 6.72
CA SER A 187 -17.16 9.71 5.49
C SER A 187 -16.88 11.20 5.29
N GLY A 188 -16.84 11.61 4.03
CA GLY A 188 -16.76 13.03 3.67
C GLY A 188 -17.99 13.79 4.16
N THR A 189 -17.84 15.10 4.33
CA THR A 189 -18.93 16.00 4.73
C THR A 189 -19.25 16.97 3.62
N VAL A 190 -20.54 17.13 3.31
CA VAL A 190 -21.03 18.20 2.42
C VAL A 190 -21.46 19.38 3.28
N SER A 191 -20.73 20.49 3.18
CA SER A 191 -21.13 21.72 3.87
C SER A 191 -22.34 22.35 3.17
N LYS A 192 -23.27 22.90 3.94
CA LYS A 192 -24.45 23.59 3.39
C LYS A 192 -24.02 24.85 2.61
N GLY A 193 -24.11 24.78 1.28
CA GLY A 193 -23.94 25.91 0.37
C GLY A 193 -25.29 26.43 -0.13
N LYS A 194 -25.36 27.69 -0.57
CA LYS A 194 -26.62 28.26 -1.09
C LYS A 194 -26.93 27.84 -2.54
N ARG A 195 -25.91 27.72 -3.41
CA ARG A 195 -26.10 27.49 -4.86
C ARG A 195 -25.00 26.69 -5.56
N ARG A 196 -23.81 26.58 -4.98
CA ARG A 196 -22.65 25.94 -5.59
C ARG A 196 -21.92 25.09 -4.56
N TYR A 197 -21.42 23.95 -5.02
CA TYR A 197 -20.57 23.05 -4.23
C TYR A 197 -19.20 22.98 -4.90
N VAL A 198 -18.15 22.89 -4.08
CA VAL A 198 -16.77 22.78 -4.54
C VAL A 198 -16.23 21.43 -4.10
N LEU A 199 -15.62 20.71 -5.04
CA LEU A 199 -14.94 19.44 -4.84
C LEU A 199 -13.45 19.70 -5.05
N SER A 200 -12.62 19.43 -4.05
CA SER A 200 -11.19 19.70 -4.16
C SER A 200 -10.53 18.71 -5.11
N GLN A 201 -9.69 19.19 -6.03
CA GLN A 201 -8.94 18.30 -6.94
C GLN A 201 -7.85 17.47 -6.23
N LYS A 202 -7.59 17.73 -4.94
CA LYS A 202 -6.48 17.11 -4.22
C LYS A 202 -6.74 15.64 -3.87
N SER A 203 -8.01 15.24 -3.72
CA SER A 203 -8.37 13.88 -3.32
C SER A 203 -8.91 13.08 -4.50
N ASN A 204 -8.51 11.81 -4.60
CA ASN A 204 -9.06 10.90 -5.61
C ASN A 204 -10.55 10.64 -5.40
N ALA A 205 -11.06 10.72 -4.16
CA ALA A 205 -12.50 10.63 -3.89
C ALA A 205 -13.30 11.71 -4.63
N ALA A 206 -12.74 12.92 -4.74
CA ALA A 206 -13.37 14.01 -5.47
C ALA A 206 -13.41 13.72 -6.98
N LEU A 207 -12.37 13.10 -7.54
CA LEU A 207 -12.35 12.72 -8.95
C LEU A 207 -13.37 11.61 -9.25
N ILE A 208 -13.54 10.65 -8.35
CA ILE A 208 -14.58 9.63 -8.46
C ILE A 208 -15.96 10.30 -8.43
N ALA A 209 -16.21 11.17 -7.45
CA ALA A 209 -17.46 11.91 -7.36
C ALA A 209 -17.74 12.74 -8.61
N VAL A 210 -16.73 13.41 -9.18
CA VAL A 210 -16.85 14.15 -10.45
C VAL A 210 -17.26 13.23 -11.60
N ASN A 211 -16.62 12.06 -11.73
CA ASN A 211 -16.95 11.10 -12.78
C ASN A 211 -18.38 10.57 -12.65
N GLU A 212 -18.84 10.27 -11.43
CA GLU A 212 -20.24 9.84 -11.21
C GLU A 212 -21.24 10.95 -11.49
N LEU A 213 -20.95 12.19 -11.06
CA LEU A 213 -21.79 13.35 -11.35
C LEU A 213 -21.93 13.58 -12.86
N LEU A 214 -20.82 13.53 -13.61
CA LEU A 214 -20.83 13.64 -15.07
C LEU A 214 -21.59 12.49 -15.74
N GLY A 215 -21.42 11.26 -15.26
CA GLY A 215 -22.14 10.07 -15.76
C GLY A 215 -23.65 10.19 -15.64
N ASP A 216 -24.13 10.90 -14.61
CA ASP A 216 -25.53 11.17 -14.37
C ASP A 216 -26.03 12.48 -15.01
N GLY A 217 -25.22 13.10 -15.88
CA GLY A 217 -25.59 14.31 -16.63
C GLY A 217 -25.56 15.60 -15.82
N VAL A 218 -24.87 15.64 -14.67
CA VAL A 218 -24.64 16.88 -13.93
C VAL A 218 -23.50 17.67 -14.57
N ASP A 219 -23.72 18.96 -14.81
CA ASP A 219 -22.67 19.86 -15.29
C ASP A 219 -21.60 20.10 -14.19
N VAL A 220 -20.37 19.69 -14.48
CA VAL A 220 -19.20 19.94 -13.62
C VAL A 220 -18.24 20.89 -14.32
N TYR A 221 -17.84 21.94 -13.62
CA TYR A 221 -16.94 22.97 -14.12
C TYR A 221 -15.61 22.93 -13.37
N ARG A 222 -14.51 23.22 -14.05
CA ARG A 222 -13.18 23.31 -13.44
C ARG A 222 -12.79 24.76 -13.21
N LYS A 223 -12.27 25.06 -12.02
CA LYS A 223 -11.74 26.36 -11.62
C LYS A 223 -10.29 26.53 -12.09
N SER A 224 -9.80 27.77 -12.09
CA SER A 224 -8.40 28.06 -12.43
C SER A 224 -7.39 27.50 -11.41
N ASP A 225 -7.80 27.31 -10.15
CA ASP A 225 -7.02 26.63 -9.11
C ASP A 225 -7.11 25.09 -9.20
N GLY A 226 -7.81 24.59 -10.22
CA GLY A 226 -7.95 23.18 -10.58
C GLY A 226 -9.05 22.43 -9.85
N ASP A 227 -9.62 22.99 -8.77
CA ASP A 227 -10.79 22.44 -8.09
C ASP A 227 -12.02 22.39 -9.02
N PHE A 228 -12.99 21.55 -8.68
CA PHE A 228 -14.24 21.42 -9.43
C PHE A 228 -15.39 22.11 -8.72
N PHE A 229 -16.35 22.64 -9.47
CA PHE A 229 -17.61 23.12 -8.92
C PHE A 229 -18.80 22.68 -9.73
N ILE A 230 -19.94 22.54 -9.05
CA ILE A 230 -21.23 22.26 -9.66
C ILE A 230 -22.21 23.38 -9.32
N GLU A 231 -23.05 23.76 -10.28
CA GLU A 231 -24.14 24.72 -10.07
C GLU A 231 -25.45 23.97 -9.80
N ASN A 232 -26.21 24.40 -8.80
CA ASN A 232 -27.51 23.79 -8.43
C ASN A 232 -27.46 22.27 -8.17
N GLY A 233 -26.34 21.77 -7.63
CA GLY A 233 -26.19 20.35 -7.33
C GLY A 233 -27.18 19.85 -6.28
N ASP A 234 -27.70 18.64 -6.50
CA ASP A 234 -28.52 17.92 -5.53
C ASP A 234 -27.68 17.60 -4.28
N ILE A 235 -28.00 18.25 -3.16
CA ILE A 235 -27.29 18.07 -1.89
C ILE A 235 -27.45 16.64 -1.36
N ASP A 236 -28.59 16.00 -1.63
CA ASP A 236 -28.85 14.64 -1.16
C ASP A 236 -27.95 13.67 -1.91
N LYS A 237 -27.80 13.85 -3.23
CA LYS A 237 -26.85 13.10 -4.03
C LYS A 237 -25.40 13.30 -3.56
N LEU A 238 -24.98 14.53 -3.28
CA LEU A 238 -23.64 14.78 -2.75
C LEU A 238 -23.43 14.13 -1.38
N ASN A 239 -24.45 14.13 -0.53
CA ASN A 239 -24.40 13.44 0.77
C ASN A 239 -24.34 11.92 0.62
N ASP A 240 -24.95 11.36 -0.41
CA ASP A 240 -24.88 9.93 -0.70
C ASP A 240 -23.48 9.57 -1.22
N LEU A 241 -22.93 10.36 -2.14
CA LEU A 241 -21.54 10.22 -2.60
C LEU A 241 -20.54 10.32 -1.44
N SER A 242 -20.74 11.27 -0.52
CA SER A 242 -19.82 11.47 0.60
C SER A 242 -19.83 10.29 1.60
N LYS A 243 -20.93 9.53 1.64
CA LYS A 243 -21.07 8.31 2.46
C LYS A 243 -20.57 7.06 1.74
N ALA A 244 -20.74 6.98 0.43
CA ALA A 244 -20.44 5.78 -0.37
C ALA A 244 -18.94 5.48 -0.49
N TYR A 245 -18.10 6.50 -0.40
CA TYR A 245 -16.65 6.38 -0.60
C TYR A 245 -15.86 6.54 0.70
N ASN A 246 -16.19 5.73 1.71
CA ASN A 246 -15.52 5.74 3.00
C ASN A 246 -14.70 4.46 3.27
#